data_AF-A0A356R200-F1
#
_entry.id   AF-A0A356R200-F1
#
_cell.length_a   1.000
_cell.length_b   1.000
_cell.length_c   1.000
_cell.angle_alpha   90.00
_cell.angle_beta   90.00
_cell.angle_gamma   90.00
#
_symmetry.space_group_name_H-M   'P 1'
#
loop_
_entity.id
_entity.type
_entity.pdbx_description
1 polymer ?
#
loop_
_entity_poly.entity_id
_entity_poly.type
_entity_poly.pdbx_seq_one_letter_code
_entity_poly.pdbx_strand_id
1 'polypeptide(L)'
;MLLSWMLLAEETRPRITLFDDSLLLILRGVNFNPGAGPDDMVSIRLYIDAYPIVSVRHRPHMTIKDIHSSSAIHNGPISSGDFLAVLTDRLMERTAPVIGRLDEEIGDIEDQMIEQASRQLRSQLGILRRQAISLPRYIAPNGKSSLNSSWLKSRG
;
A
#
# COMPACT_ATOMS: atom_id res chain seq x y z
N MET A 1 -20.18 -15.64 -5.46
CA MET A 1 -19.11 -16.60 -5.08
C MET A 1 -17.70 -16.10 -5.42
N LEU A 2 -17.47 -15.43 -6.55
CA LEU A 2 -16.16 -14.85 -6.95
C LEU A 2 -15.66 -13.70 -6.06
N LEU A 3 -16.54 -12.79 -5.63
CA LEU A 3 -16.18 -11.64 -4.78
C LEU A 3 -15.57 -12.06 -3.44
N SER A 4 -16.12 -13.10 -2.81
CA SER A 4 -15.61 -13.63 -1.54
C SER A 4 -14.20 -14.21 -1.68
N TRP A 5 -13.87 -14.82 -2.83
CA TRP A 5 -12.55 -15.41 -3.08
C TRP A 5 -11.49 -14.35 -3.37
N MET A 6 -11.81 -13.32 -4.16
CA MET A 6 -10.89 -12.18 -4.36
C MET A 6 -10.63 -11.42 -3.05
N LEU A 7 -11.64 -11.36 -2.17
CA LEU A 7 -11.51 -10.78 -0.83
C LEU A 7 -10.75 -11.68 0.16
N LEU A 8 -10.48 -12.95 -0.17
CA LEU A 8 -9.78 -13.91 0.70
C LEU A 8 -8.38 -14.29 0.18
N ALA A 9 -8.08 -14.04 -1.10
CA ALA A 9 -6.81 -14.42 -1.71
C ALA A 9 -5.60 -13.82 -0.97
N GLU A 10 -4.60 -14.64 -0.64
CA GLU A 10 -3.27 -14.27 -0.12
C GLU A 10 -2.42 -13.50 -1.15
N GLU A 11 -3.06 -12.76 -2.05
CA GLU A 11 -2.42 -12.11 -3.16
C GLU A 11 -1.57 -10.93 -2.66
N THR A 12 -0.28 -10.95 -3.00
CA THR A 12 0.70 -10.05 -2.40
C THR A 12 0.80 -8.69 -3.09
N ARG A 13 0.20 -8.49 -4.27
CA ARG A 13 0.40 -7.29 -5.11
C ARG A 13 -0.83 -6.38 -5.18
N PRO A 14 -0.66 -5.07 -5.40
CA PRO A 14 -1.79 -4.16 -5.58
C PRO A 14 -2.55 -4.50 -6.86
N ARG A 15 -3.88 -4.54 -6.79
CA ARG A 15 -4.74 -4.91 -7.91
C ARG A 15 -5.97 -4.02 -7.94
N ILE A 16 -6.30 -3.58 -9.15
CA ILE A 16 -7.54 -2.89 -9.46
C ILE A 16 -8.37 -3.83 -10.35
N THR A 17 -9.63 -4.04 -10.03
CA THR A 17 -10.55 -4.83 -10.86
C THR A 17 -11.89 -4.13 -10.92
N LEU A 18 -12.31 -3.80 -12.14
CA LEU A 18 -13.66 -3.31 -12.41
C LEU A 18 -14.59 -4.51 -12.47
N PHE A 19 -15.72 -4.42 -11.78
CA PHE A 19 -16.78 -5.41 -11.78
C PHE A 19 -18.11 -4.68 -11.90
N ASP A 20 -18.75 -4.77 -13.06
CA ASP A 20 -19.93 -3.96 -13.42
C ASP A 20 -19.69 -2.46 -13.16
N ASP A 21 -20.50 -1.83 -12.31
CA ASP A 21 -20.38 -0.42 -11.90
C ASP A 21 -19.57 -0.22 -10.61
N SER A 22 -18.85 -1.25 -10.18
CA SER A 22 -18.08 -1.28 -8.92
C SER A 22 -16.58 -1.51 -9.14
N LEU A 23 -15.79 -1.00 -8.19
CA LEU A 23 -14.34 -1.13 -8.16
C LEU A 23 -13.94 -2.01 -6.97
N LEU A 24 -13.25 -3.11 -7.26
CA LEU A 24 -12.50 -3.86 -6.27
C LEU A 24 -11.04 -3.43 -6.33
N LEU A 25 -10.54 -2.94 -5.19
CA LEU A 25 -9.18 -2.46 -5.05
C LEU A 25 -8.48 -3.18 -3.90
N ILE A 26 -7.31 -3.72 -4.18
CA ILE A 26 -6.41 -4.31 -3.20
C ILE A 26 -5.15 -3.45 -3.21
N LEU A 27 -4.83 -2.85 -2.08
CA LEU A 27 -3.60 -2.08 -1.82
C LEU A 27 -2.84 -2.74 -0.66
N ARG A 28 -1.61 -2.29 -0.41
CA ARG A 28 -0.89 -2.59 0.83
C ARG A 28 -0.28 -1.34 1.43
N GLY A 29 -0.19 -1.32 2.75
CA GLY A 29 0.46 -0.28 3.55
C GLY A 29 1.44 -0.88 4.54
N VAL A 30 2.52 -0.14 4.86
CA VAL A 30 3.52 -0.61 5.83
C VAL A 30 2.84 -0.88 7.16
N ASN A 31 3.17 -2.03 7.75
CA ASN A 31 2.65 -2.43 9.03
C ASN A 31 3.40 -1.72 10.16
N PHE A 32 2.74 -0.76 10.82
CA PHE A 32 3.29 -0.09 12.01
C PHE A 32 2.80 -0.70 13.33
N ASN A 33 2.17 -1.89 13.30
CA ASN A 33 1.77 -2.56 14.53
C ASN A 33 3.01 -3.02 15.33
N PRO A 34 2.95 -3.05 16.68
CA PRO A 34 4.06 -3.52 17.50
C PRO A 34 4.53 -4.92 17.09
N GLY A 35 5.84 -5.10 16.93
CA GLY A 35 6.44 -6.37 16.52
C GLY A 35 6.48 -6.62 15.00
N ALA A 36 5.98 -5.69 14.18
CA ALA A 36 6.10 -5.77 12.73
C ALA A 36 7.54 -5.45 12.26
N GLY A 37 8.02 -6.19 11.26
CA GLY A 37 9.27 -5.88 10.58
C GLY A 37 9.12 -4.67 9.63
N PRO A 38 10.23 -4.02 9.23
CA PRO A 38 10.20 -2.85 8.35
C PRO A 38 9.62 -3.12 6.95
N ASP A 39 9.61 -4.39 6.52
CA ASP A 39 9.01 -4.87 5.27
C ASP A 39 7.64 -5.54 5.46
N ASP A 40 7.14 -5.61 6.69
CA ASP A 40 5.82 -6.17 6.97
C ASP A 40 4.74 -5.25 6.41
N MET A 41 3.79 -5.84 5.70
CA MET A 41 2.85 -5.15 4.83
C MET A 41 1.44 -5.64 5.11
N VAL A 42 0.54 -4.73 5.51
CA VAL A 42 -0.87 -5.05 5.71
C VAL A 42 -1.65 -4.83 4.43
N SER A 43 -2.46 -5.81 4.03
CA SER A 43 -3.37 -5.67 2.91
C SER A 43 -4.57 -4.78 3.29
N ILE A 44 -4.89 -3.86 2.40
CA ILE A 44 -6.07 -3.01 2.44
C ILE A 44 -6.95 -3.41 1.27
N ARG A 45 -8.11 -4.00 1.56
CA ARG A 45 -9.08 -4.43 0.55
C ARG A 45 -10.29 -3.52 0.60
N LEU A 46 -10.63 -2.96 -0.56
CA LEU A 46 -11.70 -2.00 -0.76
C LEU A 46 -12.65 -2.52 -1.82
N TYR A 47 -13.94 -2.45 -1.53
CA TYR A 47 -15.01 -2.54 -2.51
C TYR A 47 -15.74 -1.20 -2.54
N ILE A 48 -15.86 -0.62 -3.73
CA ILE A 48 -16.43 0.70 -3.98
C ILE A 48 -17.53 0.56 -5.02
N ASP A 49 -18.75 0.92 -4.67
CA ASP A 49 -19.91 0.89 -5.57
C ASP A 49 -20.32 2.30 -6.03
N ALA A 50 -21.31 2.39 -6.93
CA ALA A 50 -21.81 3.63 -7.52
C ALA A 50 -22.44 4.63 -6.53
N TYR A 51 -22.88 4.13 -5.39
CA TYR A 51 -23.35 4.92 -4.24
C TYR A 51 -22.50 4.54 -3.03
N PRO A 52 -22.20 5.49 -2.12
CA PRO A 52 -21.03 5.42 -1.25
C PRO A 52 -21.17 4.34 -0.18
N ILE A 53 -20.83 3.11 -0.55
CA ILE A 53 -20.59 2.01 0.37
C ILE A 53 -19.16 1.58 0.13
N VAL A 54 -18.23 2.24 0.81
CA VAL A 54 -16.84 1.82 0.89
C VAL A 54 -16.75 0.77 1.99
N SER A 55 -16.67 -0.50 1.61
CA SER A 55 -16.39 -1.55 2.60
C SER A 55 -14.89 -1.84 2.62
N VAL A 56 -14.30 -1.63 3.79
CA VAL A 56 -12.89 -1.92 4.05
C VAL A 56 -12.82 -3.18 4.90
N ARG A 57 -12.08 -4.20 4.48
CA ARG A 57 -11.83 -5.40 5.30
C ARG A 57 -10.35 -5.72 5.37
N HIS A 58 -9.70 -5.46 6.52
CA HIS A 58 -8.67 -6.31 7.15
C HIS A 58 -8.22 -5.73 8.53
N ARG A 59 -7.34 -6.44 9.27
CA ARG A 59 -6.75 -6.09 10.61
C ARG A 59 -6.52 -4.58 10.80
N PRO A 60 -6.68 -4.02 12.03
CA PRO A 60 -6.66 -2.57 12.25
C PRO A 60 -5.43 -1.92 11.61
N HIS A 61 -5.69 -1.01 10.67
CA HIS A 61 -4.68 -0.23 9.96
C HIS A 61 -4.85 1.23 10.33
N MET A 62 -3.77 1.89 10.75
CA MET A 62 -3.82 3.27 11.25
C MET A 62 -4.36 4.24 10.18
N THR A 63 -3.96 4.09 8.90
CA THR A 63 -4.38 5.01 7.83
C THR A 63 -5.90 5.05 7.61
N ILE A 64 -6.58 3.91 7.76
CA ILE A 64 -8.03 3.84 7.58
C ILE A 64 -8.75 4.50 8.76
N LYS A 65 -8.22 4.33 9.98
CA LYS A 65 -8.72 5.03 11.17
C LYS A 65 -8.54 6.54 11.04
N ASP A 66 -7.40 7.00 10.54
CA ASP A 66 -7.10 8.42 10.40
C ASP A 66 -8.04 9.11 9.40
N ILE A 67 -8.28 8.49 8.24
CA ILE A 67 -9.21 9.00 7.22
C ILE A 67 -10.65 9.04 7.77
N HIS A 68 -11.08 7.99 8.48
CA HIS A 68 -12.40 7.97 9.12
C HIS A 68 -12.56 9.08 10.17
N SER A 69 -11.50 9.36 10.93
CA SER A 69 -11.49 10.40 11.97
C SER A 69 -11.55 11.81 11.37
N SER A 70 -10.90 12.04 10.22
CA SER A 70 -10.96 13.33 9.51
C SER A 70 -12.31 13.59 8.84
N SER A 71 -12.99 12.54 8.36
CA SER A 71 -14.33 12.66 7.74
C SER A 71 -15.40 13.10 8.74
N ALA A 72 -15.23 12.83 10.04
CA ALA A 72 -16.13 13.30 11.08
C ALA A 72 -16.09 14.83 11.29
N ILE A 73 -15.08 15.53 10.75
CA ILE A 73 -14.82 16.97 10.97
C ILE A 73 -15.21 17.81 9.73
N HIS A 74 -16.11 17.33 8.85
CA HIS A 74 -16.58 18.03 7.63
C HIS A 74 -15.50 18.29 6.55
N ASN A 75 -14.34 17.62 6.62
CA ASN A 75 -13.24 17.78 5.67
C ASN A 75 -12.74 16.44 5.09
N GLY A 76 -13.66 15.47 4.99
CA GLY A 76 -13.40 14.16 4.41
C GLY A 76 -13.59 14.13 2.89
N PRO A 77 -13.07 13.09 2.21
CA PRO A 77 -13.28 12.91 0.78
C PRO A 77 -14.76 12.90 0.41
N ILE A 78 -15.13 13.69 -0.60
CA ILE A 78 -16.52 13.92 -1.04
C ILE A 78 -16.96 12.95 -2.14
N SER A 79 -16.02 12.28 -2.80
CA SER A 79 -16.24 11.22 -3.78
C SER A 79 -15.40 9.98 -3.47
N SER A 80 -15.75 8.85 -4.08
CA SER A 80 -14.92 7.65 -4.04
C SER A 80 -13.54 7.87 -4.69
N GLY A 81 -13.45 8.74 -5.71
CA GLY A 81 -12.19 9.16 -6.31
C GLY A 81 -11.30 9.91 -5.33
N ASP A 82 -11.86 10.88 -4.60
CA ASP A 82 -11.12 11.64 -3.59
C ASP A 82 -10.66 10.74 -2.44
N PHE A 83 -11.51 9.81 -2.01
CA PHE A 83 -11.13 8.84 -0.98
C PHE A 83 -9.94 7.99 -1.41
N LEU A 84 -9.95 7.52 -2.66
CA LEU A 84 -8.84 6.75 -3.21
C LEU A 84 -7.56 7.57 -3.30
N ALA A 85 -7.63 8.81 -3.79
CA ALA A 85 -6.47 9.70 -3.88
C ALA A 85 -5.85 9.95 -2.50
N VAL A 86 -6.68 10.35 -1.52
CA VAL A 86 -6.24 10.59 -0.14
C VAL A 86 -5.64 9.31 0.46
N LEU A 87 -6.26 8.15 0.26
CA LEU A 87 -5.73 6.90 0.76
C LEU A 87 -4.38 6.56 0.15
N THR A 88 -4.23 6.65 -1.17
CA THR A 88 -2.96 6.33 -1.84
C THR A 88 -1.85 7.28 -1.42
N ASP A 89 -2.15 8.58 -1.29
CA ASP A 89 -1.17 9.58 -0.83
C ASP A 89 -0.70 9.28 0.60
N ARG A 90 -1.63 8.96 1.51
CA ARG A 90 -1.29 8.61 2.90
C ARG A 90 -0.49 7.32 3.01
N LEU A 91 -0.76 6.33 2.14
CA LEU A 91 0.04 5.11 2.09
C LEU A 91 1.45 5.38 1.59
N MET A 92 1.59 6.26 0.58
CA MET A 92 2.89 6.66 0.05
C MET A 92 3.70 7.47 1.07
N GLU A 93 3.07 8.47 1.70
CA GLU A 93 3.68 9.34 2.73
C GLU A 93 4.28 8.52 3.88
N ARG A 94 3.62 7.42 4.27
CA ARG A 94 4.12 6.53 5.34
C ARG A 94 5.21 5.58 4.88
N THR A 95 5.23 5.23 3.60
CA THR A 95 6.23 4.28 3.10
C THR A 95 7.54 4.98 2.73
N ALA A 96 7.49 6.23 2.25
CA ALA A 96 8.69 6.95 1.84
C ALA A 96 9.80 6.99 2.91
N PRO A 97 9.52 7.28 4.20
CA PRO A 97 10.54 7.26 5.25
C PRO A 97 11.12 5.86 5.52
N VAL A 98 10.35 4.80 5.27
CA VAL A 98 10.81 3.41 5.44
C VAL A 98 11.78 3.04 4.34
N ILE A 99 11.49 3.45 3.10
CA ILE A 99 12.41 3.28 1.96
C ILE A 99 13.70 4.06 2.21
N GLY A 100 13.60 5.32 2.68
CA GLY A 100 14.77 6.13 3.01
C GLY A 100 15.69 5.48 4.04
N ARG A 101 15.13 4.94 5.14
CA ARG A 101 15.92 4.21 6.14
C ARG A 101 16.59 2.96 5.60
N LEU A 102 15.91 2.20 4.73
CA LEU A 102 16.53 1.03 4.09
C LEU A 102 17.69 1.43 3.18
N ASP A 103 17.60 2.57 2.51
CA ASP A 103 18.68 3.10 1.65
C ASP A 103 19.90 3.52 2.48
N GLU A 104 19.66 4.22 3.59
CA GLU A 104 20.70 4.58 4.58
C GLU A 104 21.39 3.32 5.16
N GLU A 105 20.61 2.33 5.63
CA GLU A 105 21.16 1.07 6.16
C GLU A 105 21.95 0.26 5.11
N ILE A 106 21.54 0.33 3.84
CA ILE A 106 22.29 -0.27 2.73
C ILE A 106 23.64 0.44 2.58
N GLY A 107 23.66 1.76 2.58
CA GLY A 107 24.88 2.57 2.50
C GLY A 107 25.85 2.24 3.64
N ASP A 108 25.37 2.21 4.88
CA ASP A 108 26.18 1.88 6.06
C ASP A 108 26.84 0.49 5.96
N ILE A 109 26.11 -0.51 5.46
CA ILE A 109 26.66 -1.86 5.26
C ILE A 109 27.67 -1.88 4.11
N GLU A 110 27.41 -1.14 3.03
CA GLU A 110 28.33 -1.03 1.90
C GLU A 110 29.66 -0.40 2.34
N ASP A 111 29.62 0.66 3.15
CA ASP A 111 30.82 1.30 3.73
C ASP A 111 31.58 0.35 4.66
N GLN A 112 30.90 -0.36 5.55
CA GLN A 112 31.53 -1.38 6.41
C GLN A 112 32.19 -2.51 5.61
N MET A 113 31.63 -2.86 4.46
CA MET A 113 32.21 -3.88 3.58
C MET A 113 33.51 -3.44 2.89
N ILE A 114 33.73 -2.14 2.72
CA ILE A 114 35.01 -1.60 2.22
C ILE A 114 36.13 -1.87 3.22
N GLU A 115 35.85 -1.68 4.51
CA GLU A 115 36.81 -1.93 5.60
C GLU A 115 36.99 -3.43 5.88
N GLN A 116 35.90 -4.18 5.99
CA GLN A 116 35.95 -5.61 6.30
C GLN A 116 34.76 -6.40 5.70
N ALA A 117 34.98 -6.99 4.53
CA ALA A 117 33.99 -7.85 3.91
C ALA A 117 33.78 -9.18 4.68
N SER A 118 32.59 -9.36 5.25
CA SER A 118 32.19 -10.61 5.92
C SER A 118 31.04 -11.33 5.20
N ARG A 119 30.82 -12.62 5.50
CA ARG A 119 29.65 -13.36 4.98
C ARG A 119 28.34 -12.83 5.57
N GLN A 120 28.38 -12.38 6.83
CA GLN A 120 27.23 -11.84 7.53
C GLN A 120 26.74 -10.54 6.90
N LEU A 121 27.64 -9.58 6.64
CA LEU A 121 27.31 -8.32 5.98
C LEU A 121 26.70 -8.52 4.59
N ARG A 122 27.27 -9.44 3.79
CA ARG A 122 26.68 -9.80 2.48
C ARG A 122 25.28 -10.38 2.59
N SER A 123 25.01 -11.20 3.61
CA SER A 123 23.67 -11.75 3.85
C SER A 123 22.68 -10.64 4.24
N GLN A 124 23.07 -9.73 5.14
CA GLN A 124 22.25 -8.60 5.57
C GLN A 124 21.95 -7.65 4.41
N LEU A 125 22.96 -7.27 3.62
CA LEU A 125 22.80 -6.45 2.42
C LEU A 125 21.80 -7.07 1.42
N GLY A 126 21.86 -8.39 1.24
CA GLY A 126 20.92 -9.12 0.38
C GLY A 126 19.47 -9.07 0.90
N ILE A 127 19.27 -9.05 2.22
CA ILE A 127 17.94 -8.90 2.83
C ILE A 127 17.43 -7.48 2.60
N LEU A 128 18.19 -6.45 2.97
CA LEU A 128 17.79 -5.05 2.85
C LEU A 128 17.48 -4.67 1.39
N ARG A 129 18.32 -5.08 0.43
CA ARG A 129 18.06 -4.84 -1.00
C ARG A 129 16.75 -5.47 -1.46
N ARG A 130 16.44 -6.70 -1.02
CA ARG A 130 15.14 -7.32 -1.35
C ARG A 130 13.97 -6.52 -0.77
N GLN A 131 14.10 -6.03 0.46
CA GLN A 131 13.07 -5.23 1.12
C GLN A 131 12.85 -3.89 0.40
N ALA A 132 13.91 -3.13 0.13
CA ALA A 132 13.89 -1.85 -0.59
C ALA A 132 13.29 -1.98 -1.99
N ILE A 133 13.54 -3.09 -2.68
CA ILE A 133 12.98 -3.38 -4.01
C ILE A 133 11.49 -3.80 -3.93
N SER A 134 11.07 -4.43 -2.83
CA SER A 134 9.72 -4.98 -2.69
C SER A 134 8.68 -3.93 -2.30
N LEU A 135 9.02 -3.03 -1.37
CA LEU A 135 8.12 -2.02 -0.80
C LEU A 135 7.43 -1.14 -1.87
N PRO A 136 8.16 -0.56 -2.86
CA PRO A 136 7.53 0.26 -3.89
C PRO A 136 6.50 -0.51 -4.74
N ARG A 137 6.72 -1.81 -4.96
CA ARG A 137 5.84 -2.67 -5.77
C ARG A 137 4.51 -2.98 -5.09
N TYR A 138 4.41 -2.71 -3.79
CA TYR A 138 3.21 -2.95 -2.98
C TYR A 138 2.32 -1.72 -2.83
N ILE A 139 2.70 -0.58 -3.44
CA ILE A 139 1.97 0.69 -3.34
C ILE A 139 1.50 1.13 -4.72
N ALA A 140 2.35 1.01 -5.73
CA ALA A 140 1.97 1.28 -7.11
C ALA A 140 1.29 0.05 -7.74
N PRO A 141 0.12 0.19 -8.37
CA PRO A 141 -0.46 -0.88 -9.17
C PRO A 141 0.50 -1.26 -10.30
N ASN A 142 1.08 -2.46 -10.22
CA ASN A 142 1.89 -3.01 -11.31
C ASN A 142 0.96 -3.52 -12.40
N GLY A 143 0.53 -2.62 -13.27
CA GLY A 143 -0.25 -2.98 -14.44
C GLY A 143 -0.85 -1.75 -15.08
N LYS A 144 -0.74 -1.67 -16.41
CA LYS A 144 -1.65 -0.90 -17.26
C LYS A 144 -3.07 -1.41 -17.03
N SER A 145 -3.67 -1.07 -15.89
CA SER A 145 -5.10 -1.16 -15.75
C SER A 145 -5.62 -0.02 -16.61
N SER A 146 -6.37 -0.35 -17.65
CA SER A 146 -7.17 0.58 -18.42
C SER A 146 -8.23 1.20 -17.51
N LEU A 147 -7.82 1.97 -16.50
CA LEU A 147 -8.62 3.04 -15.94
C LEU A 147 -8.70 4.05 -17.07
N ASN A 148 -9.63 3.79 -17.98
CA ASN A 148 -10.01 4.77 -18.97
C ASN A 148 -10.30 6.04 -18.17
N SER A 149 -9.62 7.12 -18.51
CA SER A 149 -9.74 8.40 -17.82
C SER A 149 -11.20 8.90 -17.78
N SER A 150 -12.11 8.29 -18.56
CA SER A 150 -13.55 8.46 -18.46
C SER A 150 -14.17 8.02 -17.12
N TRP A 151 -13.68 6.96 -16.46
CA TRP A 151 -14.28 6.46 -15.20
C TRP A 151 -14.00 7.42 -14.04
N LEU A 152 -12.76 7.92 -13.93
CA LEU A 152 -12.36 8.95 -12.96
C LEU A 152 -13.04 10.31 -13.24
N LYS A 153 -13.29 10.65 -14.51
CA LYS A 153 -13.91 11.93 -14.90
C LYS A 153 -15.45 11.92 -14.83
N SER A 154 -16.10 10.76 -14.90
CA SER A 154 -17.57 10.66 -14.94
C SER A 154 -18.25 10.81 -13.58
N ARG A 155 -17.50 10.83 -12.47
CA ARG A 155 -18.03 10.86 -11.10
C ARG A 155 -17.31 11.87 -10.17
N GLY A 156 -16.63 12.86 -10.76
CA GLY A 156 -16.12 14.05 -10.07
C GLY A 156 -17.11 15.20 -10.11
#